data_AF-A0A3D4UWP5-F1
#
_entry.id   AF-A0A3D4UWP5-F1
#
_cell.length_a   1.000
_cell.length_b   1.000
_cell.length_c   1.000
_cell.angle_alpha   90.00
_cell.angle_beta   90.00
_cell.angle_gamma   90.00
#
_symmetry.space_group_name_H-M   'P 1'
#
loop_
_entity.id
_entity.type
_entity.pdbx_description
1 polymer ?
#
loop_
_entity_poly.entity_id
_entity_poly.type
_entity_poly.pdbx_seq_one_letter_code
_entity_poly.pdbx_strand_id
1 'polypeptide(L)'
;MAKLTVKDGGLFTTIQDIGRVGYRKYGIPVSGVMDVYSYKKANYLVGNAENDPVLECTLKGGKYQFDSDAVIALTGAVMNPSIEGSKIEMNTSVLIKKGETLDLGF
;
A
#
# COMPACT_ATOMS: atom_id res chain seq x y z
N MET A 1 9.18 -6.19 -16.01
CA MET A 1 8.35 -6.20 -14.79
C MET A 1 8.90 -5.15 -13.84
N ALA A 2 8.04 -4.29 -13.29
CA ALA A 2 8.41 -3.39 -12.21
C ALA A 2 8.70 -4.21 -10.93
N LYS A 3 9.61 -3.72 -10.10
CA LYS A 3 10.02 -4.37 -8.84
C LYS A 3 9.99 -3.34 -7.71
N LEU A 4 9.63 -3.80 -6.54
CA LEU A 4 9.60 -3.03 -5.30
C LEU A 4 10.52 -3.74 -4.30
N THR A 5 11.59 -3.07 -3.86
CA THR A 5 12.52 -3.61 -2.87
C THR A 5 12.12 -3.13 -1.47
N VAL A 6 11.80 -4.07 -0.58
CA VAL A 6 11.51 -3.78 0.83
C VAL A 6 12.82 -3.56 1.59
N LYS A 7 13.06 -2.33 2.06
CA LYS A 7 14.24 -1.96 2.87
C LYS A 7 13.95 -2.09 4.37
N ASP A 8 12.73 -1.78 4.79
CA ASP A 8 12.17 -1.97 6.14
C ASP A 8 10.72 -2.43 5.96
N GLY A 9 10.33 -3.52 6.64
CA GLY A 9 8.98 -4.10 6.52
C GLY A 9 7.91 -3.39 7.37
N GLY A 10 8.28 -2.39 8.17
CA GLY A 10 7.37 -1.79 9.15
C GLY A 10 7.10 -2.74 10.33
N LEU A 11 6.03 -2.49 11.08
CA LEU A 11 5.65 -3.38 12.20
C LEU A 11 4.96 -4.65 11.69
N PHE A 12 3.96 -4.49 10.85
CA PHE A 12 3.21 -5.58 10.25
C PHE A 12 2.61 -5.11 8.92
N THR A 13 3.29 -5.47 7.83
CA THR A 13 2.86 -5.17 6.46
C THR A 13 2.43 -6.46 5.77
N THR A 14 1.26 -6.43 5.15
CA THR A 14 0.72 -7.58 4.39
C THR A 14 0.27 -7.14 3.01
N ILE A 15 0.25 -8.08 2.07
CA ILE A 15 -0.44 -7.88 0.79
C ILE A 15 -1.90 -8.27 1.02
N GLN A 16 -2.83 -7.36 0.77
CA GLN A 16 -4.26 -7.57 0.98
C GLN A 16 -5.06 -7.25 -0.28
N ASP A 17 -6.12 -8.01 -0.48
CA ASP A 17 -7.16 -7.81 -1.49
C ASP A 17 -8.54 -7.74 -0.81
N ILE A 18 -9.62 -7.98 -1.55
CA ILE A 18 -10.98 -8.00 -0.98
C ILE A 18 -11.31 -9.28 -0.19
N GLY A 19 -10.39 -10.24 -0.14
CA GLY A 19 -10.53 -11.50 0.59
C GLY A 19 -11.18 -12.63 -0.21
N ARG A 20 -11.52 -13.71 0.49
CA ARG A 20 -12.02 -14.98 -0.05
C ARG A 20 -13.34 -15.40 0.61
N VAL A 21 -14.45 -15.02 -0.01
CA VAL A 21 -15.80 -15.32 0.48
C VAL A 21 -16.23 -16.73 0.06
N GLY A 22 -17.03 -17.42 0.90
CA GLY A 22 -17.62 -18.73 0.58
C GLY A 22 -16.85 -19.95 1.11
N TYR A 23 -15.65 -19.75 1.66
CA TYR A 23 -14.77 -20.84 2.12
C TYR A 23 -14.82 -21.09 3.64
N ARG A 24 -15.63 -20.35 4.40
CA ARG A 24 -15.74 -20.51 5.86
C ARG A 24 -16.17 -21.92 6.30
N LYS A 25 -16.96 -22.62 5.48
CA LYS A 25 -17.34 -24.03 5.70
C LYS A 25 -16.14 -24.99 5.75
N TYR A 26 -14.99 -24.58 5.22
CA TYR A 26 -13.73 -25.31 5.26
C TYR A 26 -12.75 -24.74 6.32
N GLY A 27 -13.21 -23.85 7.21
CA GLY A 27 -12.37 -23.21 8.23
C GLY A 27 -11.49 -22.06 7.70
N ILE A 28 -11.70 -21.61 6.46
CA ILE A 28 -10.90 -20.53 5.86
C ILE A 28 -11.58 -19.17 6.15
N PRO A 29 -10.89 -18.22 6.81
CA PRO A 29 -11.45 -16.89 7.07
C PRO A 29 -11.56 -16.07 5.78
N VAL A 30 -12.41 -15.04 5.80
CA VAL A 30 -12.58 -14.13 4.65
C VAL A 30 -11.29 -13.37 4.35
N SER A 31 -10.49 -13.00 5.37
CA SER A 31 -9.27 -12.20 5.16
C SER A 31 -9.58 -10.87 4.45
N GLY A 32 -8.62 -10.35 3.69
CA GLY A 32 -8.73 -9.08 2.97
C GLY A 32 -8.34 -7.89 3.83
N VAL A 33 -8.40 -6.73 3.20
CA VAL A 33 -8.15 -5.43 3.84
C VAL A 33 -9.06 -5.20 5.04
N MET A 34 -8.52 -4.57 6.08
CA MET A 34 -9.27 -4.17 7.27
C MET A 34 -10.17 -2.97 6.98
N ASP A 35 -9.70 -2.00 6.19
CA ASP A 35 -10.45 -0.81 5.77
C ASP A 35 -10.70 -0.83 4.25
N VAL A 36 -11.88 -1.31 3.88
CA VAL A 36 -12.33 -1.41 2.49
C VAL A 36 -12.46 -0.04 1.81
N TYR A 37 -12.81 1.02 2.55
CA TYR A 37 -12.99 2.34 1.94
C TYR A 37 -11.63 2.91 1.51
N SER A 38 -10.64 2.88 2.40
CA SER A 38 -9.29 3.33 2.10
C SER A 38 -8.66 2.50 0.98
N TYR A 39 -8.83 1.18 1.02
CA TYR A 39 -8.41 0.27 -0.07
C TYR A 39 -8.94 0.69 -1.44
N LYS A 40 -10.26 0.88 -1.57
CA LYS A 40 -10.89 1.29 -2.84
C LYS A 40 -10.38 2.65 -3.29
N LYS A 41 -10.21 3.58 -2.36
CA LYS A 41 -9.67 4.91 -2.65
C LYS A 41 -8.23 4.85 -3.18
N ALA A 42 -7.37 4.02 -2.58
CA ALA A 42 -5.99 3.84 -3.04
C ALA A 42 -5.93 3.34 -4.48
N ASN A 43 -6.69 2.27 -4.80
CA ASN A 43 -6.75 1.72 -6.15
C ASN A 43 -7.33 2.73 -7.15
N TYR A 44 -8.41 3.44 -6.78
CA TYR A 44 -9.02 4.48 -7.62
C TYR A 44 -8.03 5.59 -7.99
N LEU A 45 -7.25 6.08 -7.01
CA LEU A 45 -6.30 7.18 -7.22
C LEU A 45 -5.17 6.84 -8.21
N VAL A 46 -4.83 5.57 -8.38
CA VAL A 46 -3.79 5.14 -9.33
C VAL A 46 -4.37 4.50 -10.61
N GLY A 47 -5.70 4.44 -10.74
CA GLY A 47 -6.37 3.88 -11.91
C GLY A 47 -6.34 2.34 -11.97
N ASN A 48 -6.11 1.68 -10.85
CA ASN A 48 -6.17 0.21 -10.75
C ASN A 48 -7.60 -0.31 -10.82
N ALA A 49 -7.75 -1.60 -11.09
CA ALA A 49 -9.04 -2.27 -10.93
C ALA A 49 -9.44 -2.31 -9.44
N GLU A 50 -10.75 -2.35 -9.17
CA GLU A 50 -11.28 -2.30 -7.81
C GLU A 50 -10.76 -3.42 -6.89
N ASN A 51 -10.34 -4.55 -7.46
CA ASN A 51 -9.87 -5.73 -6.74
C ASN A 51 -8.36 -5.95 -6.82
N ASP A 52 -7.58 -5.00 -7.34
CA ASP A 52 -6.12 -5.14 -7.35
C ASP A 52 -5.56 -5.13 -5.92
N PRO A 53 -4.55 -5.96 -5.61
CA PRO A 53 -4.01 -6.06 -4.27
C PRO A 53 -3.18 -4.82 -3.88
N VAL A 54 -3.18 -4.49 -2.59
CA VAL A 54 -2.41 -3.38 -2.02
C VAL A 54 -1.49 -3.88 -0.91
N LEU A 55 -0.56 -3.02 -0.48
CA LEU A 55 0.14 -3.18 0.79
C LEU A 55 -0.68 -2.55 1.92
N GLU A 56 -1.08 -3.35 2.90
CA GLU A 56 -1.70 -2.88 4.14
C GLU A 56 -0.64 -2.84 5.26
N CYS A 57 -0.38 -1.64 5.78
CA CYS A 57 0.63 -1.40 6.81
C CYS A 57 -0.07 -1.09 8.15
N THR A 58 0.32 -1.79 9.22
CA THR A 58 -0.28 -1.63 10.56
C THR A 58 0.65 -0.85 11.49
N LEU A 59 0.13 0.23 12.09
CA LEU A 59 0.78 1.13 13.07
C LEU A 59 2.04 1.86 12.58
N LYS A 60 3.04 1.15 12.07
CA LYS A 60 4.27 1.69 11.49
C LYS A 60 4.45 1.15 10.08
N GLY A 61 4.54 2.04 9.11
CA GLY A 61 4.86 1.67 7.73
C GLY A 61 6.33 1.31 7.51
N GLY A 62 6.61 0.78 6.32
CA GLY A 62 7.95 0.37 5.91
C GLY A 62 8.68 1.41 5.06
N LYS A 63 9.84 0.99 4.52
CA LYS A 63 10.61 1.72 3.51
C LYS A 63 10.74 0.90 2.25
N TYR A 64 10.43 1.49 1.10
CA TYR A 64 10.32 0.78 -0.17
C TYR A 64 11.02 1.52 -1.29
N GLN A 65 11.95 0.84 -1.96
CA GLN A 65 12.67 1.38 -3.12
C GLN A 65 12.05 0.88 -4.42
N PHE A 66 11.81 1.80 -5.35
CA PHE A 66 11.16 1.51 -6.64
C PHE A 66 12.20 1.32 -7.75
N ASP A 67 12.15 0.20 -8.46
CA ASP A 67 13.11 -0.09 -9.54
C ASP A 67 12.69 0.46 -10.93
N SER A 68 11.55 1.15 -10.97
CA SER A 68 11.00 1.86 -12.14
C SER A 68 10.16 3.04 -11.68
N ASP A 69 9.94 4.01 -12.57
CA ASP A 69 8.93 5.05 -12.34
C ASP A 69 7.56 4.41 -12.06
N ALA A 70 6.86 4.92 -11.05
CA ALA A 70 5.55 4.43 -10.63
C ALA A 70 4.66 5.57 -10.13
N VAL A 71 3.35 5.37 -10.20
CA VAL A 71 2.37 6.23 -9.53
C VAL A 71 1.83 5.45 -8.33
N ILE A 72 1.88 6.07 -7.16
CA ILE A 72 1.43 5.48 -5.90
C ILE A 72 0.34 6.35 -5.27
N ALA A 73 -0.44 5.77 -4.36
CA ALA A 73 -1.36 6.51 -3.50
C ALA A 73 -1.29 5.94 -2.09
N LEU A 74 -1.31 6.82 -1.09
CA LEU A 74 -1.33 6.44 0.33
C LEU A 74 -2.62 6.93 0.97
N THR A 75 -3.35 6.03 1.62
CA THR A 75 -4.68 6.29 2.22
C THR A 75 -4.80 5.63 3.59
N GLY A 76 -5.90 5.90 4.30
CA GLY A 76 -6.16 5.31 5.61
C GLY A 76 -5.57 6.14 6.74
N ALA A 77 -4.82 5.49 7.63
CA ALA A 77 -4.23 6.14 8.80
C ALA A 77 -3.37 7.36 8.41
N VAL A 78 -3.48 8.44 9.19
CA VAL A 78 -2.68 9.65 8.97
C VAL A 78 -1.22 9.34 9.33
N MET A 79 -0.35 9.39 8.32
CA MET A 79 1.08 9.18 8.42
C MET A 79 1.83 10.42 7.92
N ASN A 80 3.15 10.48 8.15
CA ASN A 80 4.02 11.51 7.60
C ASN A 80 4.96 10.94 6.52
N PRO A 81 4.43 10.46 5.38
CA PRO A 81 5.25 9.81 4.37
C PRO A 81 6.19 10.80 3.68
N SER A 82 7.30 10.28 3.16
CA SER A 82 8.27 11.05 2.39
C SER A 82 8.90 10.23 1.28
N ILE A 83 9.35 10.91 0.23
CA ILE A 83 10.18 10.35 -0.85
C ILE A 83 11.53 11.04 -0.77
N GLU A 84 12.60 10.29 -0.58
CA GLU A 84 13.96 10.86 -0.39
C GLU A 84 14.01 11.97 0.68
N GLY A 85 13.22 11.81 1.75
CA GLY A 85 13.10 12.78 2.85
C GLY A 85 12.18 13.97 2.59
N SER A 86 11.67 14.14 1.37
CA SER A 86 10.69 15.18 1.03
C SER A 86 9.28 14.69 1.35
N LYS A 87 8.57 15.39 2.25
CA LYS A 87 7.20 15.02 2.65
C LYS A 87 6.26 14.99 1.44
N ILE A 88 5.38 14.00 1.40
CA ILE A 88 4.33 13.89 0.38
C ILE A 88 2.94 13.92 1.02
N GLU A 89 1.96 14.37 0.25
CA GLU A 89 0.57 14.37 0.68
C GLU A 89 -0.04 12.97 0.60
N MET A 90 -0.90 12.66 1.56
CA MET A 90 -1.75 11.47 1.50
C MET A 90 -3.04 11.76 0.73
N ASN A 91 -3.75 10.71 0.32
CA ASN A 91 -5.03 10.78 -0.39
C ASN A 91 -4.97 11.44 -1.77
N THR A 92 -3.80 11.44 -2.40
CA THR A 92 -3.57 11.89 -3.78
C THR A 92 -2.65 10.92 -4.51
N SER A 93 -2.57 11.04 -5.83
CA SER A 93 -1.65 10.28 -6.67
C SER A 93 -0.28 10.95 -6.65
N VAL A 94 0.77 10.19 -6.36
CA VAL A 94 2.14 10.68 -6.25
C VAL A 94 3.02 9.91 -7.22
N LEU A 95 3.80 10.65 -8.03
CA LEU A 95 4.81 10.07 -8.90
C LEU A 95 6.08 9.79 -8.09
N ILE A 96 6.55 8.55 -8.13
CA ILE A 96 7.86 8.16 -7.60
C ILE A 96 8.76 7.74 -8.77
N LYS A 97 9.99 8.24 -8.79
CA LYS A 97 10.96 7.95 -9.84
C LYS A 97 11.74 6.69 -9.54
N LYS A 98 12.23 6.06 -10.60
CA LYS A 98 13.15 4.93 -10.49
C LYS A 98 14.33 5.27 -9.57
N GLY A 99 14.60 4.39 -8.62
CA GLY A 99 15.68 4.48 -7.65
C GLY A 99 15.27 5.15 -6.33
N GLU A 100 14.17 5.89 -6.32
CA GLU A 100 13.71 6.60 -5.12
C GLU A 100 13.10 5.65 -4.09
N THR A 101 13.23 6.06 -2.83
CA THR A 101 12.75 5.34 -1.65
C THR A 101 11.60 6.11 -1.02
N LEU A 102 10.46 5.44 -0.92
CA LEU A 102 9.33 5.84 -0.10
C LEU A 102 9.58 5.43 1.35
N ASP A 103 9.45 6.36 2.28
CA ASP A 103 9.43 6.14 3.73
C ASP A 103 8.05 6.51 4.26
N LEU A 104 7.33 5.54 4.83
CA LEU A 104 5.98 5.78 5.37
C LEU A 104 5.99 6.41 6.77
N GLY A 105 7.14 6.45 7.44
CA GLY A 105 7.28 7.04 8.77
C GLY A 105 6.56 6.27 9.89
N PHE A 106 6.36 7.00 11.00
CA PHE A 106 5.55 6.63 12.16
C PHE A 106 4.42 7.63 12.34
#